data_AF-L2FU12-F1
#
_entry.id   AF-L2FU12-F1
#
_cell.length_a   1.000
_cell.length_b   1.000
_cell.length_c   1.000
_cell.angle_alpha   90.00
_cell.angle_beta   90.00
_cell.angle_gamma   90.00
#
_symmetry.space_group_name_H-M   'P 1'
#
loop_
_entity.id
_entity.type
_entity.pdbx_description
1 polymer ?
#
loop_
_entity_poly.entity_id
_entity_poly.type
_entity_poly.pdbx_seq_one_letter_code
_entity_poly.pdbx_strand_id
1 'polypeptide(L)'
;MVYRCLDEEGLYLGASSALNVVAAKEVAEKLGKGHTVVTILCDGAYRYAERLFSRKWLGEKKLLGAIPKHLEKYIPPPASWSVV
;
A
#
# COMPACT_ATOMS: atom_id res chain seq x y z
N MET A 1 -3.40 2.78 -1.62
CA MET A 1 -3.86 2.51 -0.25
C MET A 1 -2.74 1.96 0.62
N VAL A 2 -2.04 0.88 0.25
CA VAL A 2 -0.91 0.29 1.02
C VAL A 2 0.05 1.35 1.60
N TYR A 3 0.61 2.22 0.74
CA TYR A 3 1.56 3.24 1.20
C TYR A 3 0.95 4.31 2.12
N ARG A 4 -0.34 4.65 1.93
CA ARG A 4 -1.03 5.62 2.78
C ARG A 4 -1.27 5.06 4.17
N CYS A 5 -1.70 3.81 4.28
CA CYS A 5 -1.83 3.14 5.58
C CYS A 5 -0.50 3.11 6.35
N LEU A 6 0.62 2.94 5.63
CA LEU A 6 1.94 3.00 6.24
C LEU A 6 2.35 4.42 6.67
N ASP A 7 2.11 5.43 5.81
CA ASP A 7 2.54 6.82 6.03
C ASP A 7 1.69 7.56 7.06
N GLU A 8 0.36 7.41 6.98
CA GLU A 8 -0.60 8.18 7.77
C GLU A 8 -0.95 7.46 9.10
N GLU A 9 -1.02 6.13 9.10
CA GLU A 9 -1.51 5.33 10.24
C GLU A 9 -0.44 4.42 10.86
N GLY A 10 0.76 4.35 10.27
CA GLY A 10 1.83 3.45 10.73
C GLY A 10 1.54 1.95 10.53
N LEU A 11 0.55 1.60 9.70
CA LEU A 11 0.11 0.22 9.49
C LEU A 11 0.85 -0.45 8.34
N TYR A 12 1.73 -1.40 8.67
CA TYR A 12 2.53 -2.16 7.71
C TYR A 12 1.81 -3.42 7.20
N LEU A 13 1.00 -3.27 6.15
CA LEU A 13 0.00 -4.27 5.73
C LEU A 13 0.19 -4.84 4.33
N GLY A 14 -0.28 -6.07 4.13
CA GLY A 14 -0.38 -6.72 2.82
C GLY A 14 -1.41 -6.06 1.88
N ALA A 15 -1.36 -6.46 0.60
CA ALA A 15 -2.22 -5.89 -0.45
C ALA A 15 -3.72 -6.16 -0.22
N SER A 16 -4.07 -7.37 0.24
CA SER A 16 -5.46 -7.77 0.52
C SER A 16 -6.05 -6.92 1.65
N SER A 17 -5.30 -6.71 2.73
CA SER A 17 -5.68 -5.82 3.83
C SER A 17 -5.97 -4.40 3.34
N ALA A 18 -5.12 -3.86 2.46
CA ALA A 18 -5.34 -2.53 1.90
C ALA A 18 -6.59 -2.45 1.01
N LEU A 19 -6.91 -3.50 0.24
CA LEU A 19 -8.15 -3.58 -0.53
C LEU A 19 -9.38 -3.66 0.38
N ASN A 20 -9.29 -4.45 1.46
CA ASN A 20 -10.33 -4.54 2.49
C ASN A 20 -10.63 -3.19 3.14
N VAL A 21 -9.61 -2.35 3.36
CA VAL A 21 -9.78 -0.97 3.87
C VAL A 21 -10.48 -0.08 2.84
N VAL A 22 -10.13 -0.17 1.55
CA VAL A 22 -10.85 0.58 0.50
C VAL A 22 -12.32 0.16 0.45
N ALA A 23 -12.59 -1.15 0.46
CA ALA A 23 -13.96 -1.66 0.45
C ALA A 23 -14.75 -1.21 1.69
N ALA A 24 -14.13 -1.24 2.88
CA ALA A 24 -14.76 -0.78 4.10
C ALA A 24 -15.11 0.72 4.05
N LYS A 25 -14.20 1.54 3.51
CA LYS A 25 -14.45 2.97 3.26
C LYS A 25 -15.66 3.16 2.33
N GLU A 26 -15.70 2.46 1.20
CA GLU A 26 -16.81 2.58 0.24
C GLU A 26 -18.15 2.11 0.82
N VAL A 27 -18.14 1.04 1.63
CA VAL A 27 -19.34 0.57 2.34
C VAL A 27 -19.80 1.61 3.36
N ALA A 28 -18.89 2.20 4.12
CA ALA A 28 -19.22 3.25 5.08
C ALA A 28 -19.82 4.50 4.39
N GLU A 29 -19.27 4.89 3.23
CA GLU A 29 -19.80 5.99 2.42
C GLU A 29 -21.22 5.69 1.91
N LYS A 30 -21.51 4.43 1.53
CA LYS A 30 -22.84 4.00 1.08
C LYS A 30 -23.87 3.91 2.21
N LEU A 31 -23.48 3.46 3.40
CA LEU A 31 -24.37 3.34 4.56
C LEU A 31 -24.71 4.70 5.19
N GLY A 32 -23.80 5.68 5.05
CA GLY A 32 -23.96 7.00 5.67
C GLY A 32 -23.64 7.02 7.16
N LYS A 33 -23.72 8.22 7.75
CA LYS A 33 -23.32 8.49 9.15
C LYS A 33 -24.11 7.63 10.14
N GLY A 34 -23.47 7.26 11.26
CA GLY A 34 -24.08 6.48 12.34
C GLY A 34 -23.83 4.97 12.26
N HIS A 35 -23.14 4.49 11.22
CA HIS A 35 -22.78 3.08 11.06
C HIS A 35 -21.31 2.83 11.37
N THR A 36 -21.03 1.66 11.96
CA THR A 36 -19.68 1.15 12.17
C THR A 36 -19.42 0.02 11.19
N VAL A 37 -18.41 0.18 10.34
CA VAL A 37 -17.97 -0.85 9.40
C VAL A 37 -16.68 -1.47 9.91
N VAL A 38 -16.63 -2.80 9.95
CA VAL A 38 -15.46 -3.57 10.37
C VAL A 38 -14.91 -4.34 9.17
N THR A 39 -13.60 -4.42 9.06
CA THR A 39 -12.91 -5.22 8.04
C THR A 39 -11.69 -5.91 8.63
N ILE A 40 -11.11 -6.83 7.87
CA ILE A 40 -10.02 -7.69 8.34
C ILE A 40 -8.70 -7.23 7.72
N LEU A 41 -7.69 -7.09 8.58
CA LEU A 41 -6.29 -6.93 8.19
C LEU A 41 -5.63 -8.31 8.26
N CYS A 42 -5.40 -8.94 7.10
CA CYS A 42 -5.06 -10.35 7.01
C CYS A 42 -3.63 -10.66 7.42
N ASP A 43 -2.65 -9.91 6.89
CA ASP A 43 -1.23 -10.07 7.19
C ASP A 43 -0.42 -8.79 6.95
N GLY A 44 0.85 -8.84 7.37
CA GLY A 44 1.81 -7.76 7.23
C GLY A 44 2.54 -7.77 5.88
N ALA A 45 3.03 -6.60 5.47
CA ALA A 45 3.62 -6.43 4.14
C ALA A 45 4.99 -7.12 3.94
N TYR A 46 5.64 -7.59 5.01
CA TYR A 46 6.97 -8.22 4.98
C TYR A 46 7.03 -9.40 4.00
N ARG A 47 5.95 -10.18 3.91
CA ARG A 47 5.84 -11.35 3.00
C ARG A 47 5.85 -10.96 1.52
N TYR A 48 5.55 -9.71 1.22
CA TYR A 48 5.38 -9.19 -0.13
C TYR A 48 6.33 -8.02 -0.42
N ALA A 49 7.34 -7.79 0.43
CA ALA A 49 8.15 -6.58 0.37
C ALA A 49 8.89 -6.44 -0.97
N GLU A 50 9.41 -7.54 -1.50
CA GLU A 50 10.09 -7.63 -2.80
C GLU A 50 9.19 -7.35 -4.01
N ARG A 51 7.87 -7.28 -3.81
CA ARG A 51 6.89 -6.91 -4.84
C ARG A 51 6.31 -5.52 -4.57
N LEU A 52 5.72 -5.34 -3.39
CA LEU A 52 5.01 -4.12 -2.99
C LEU A 52 5.93 -2.90 -2.91
N PHE A 53 7.20 -3.06 -2.56
CA PHE A 53 8.13 -1.94 -2.44
C PHE A 53 9.23 -2.00 -3.50
N SER A 54 9.18 -2.94 -4.45
CA SER A 54 10.20 -3.05 -5.49
C SER A 54 9.90 -2.15 -6.69
N ARG A 55 10.78 -1.18 -6.95
CA ARG A 55 10.70 -0.31 -8.13
C ARG A 55 10.64 -1.10 -9.43
N LYS A 56 11.46 -2.17 -9.53
CA LYS A 56 11.50 -3.06 -10.70
C LYS A 56 10.14 -3.73 -10.91
N TRP A 57 9.61 -4.38 -9.88
CA TRP A 57 8.33 -5.10 -9.97
C TRP A 57 7.16 -4.17 -10.28
N LEU A 58 7.11 -3.01 -9.62
CA LEU A 58 6.09 -1.99 -9.87
C LEU A 58 6.20 -1.41 -11.29
N GLY A 59 7.42 -1.23 -11.80
CA GLY A 59 7.66 -0.79 -13.19
C GLY A 59 7.17 -1.81 -14.21
N GLU A 60 7.54 -3.09 -14.04
CA GLU A 60 7.08 -4.21 -14.88
C GLU A 60 5.55 -4.33 -14.91
N LYS A 61 4.89 -4.06 -13.79
CA LYS A 61 3.43 -4.07 -13.67
C LYS A 61 2.76 -2.74 -14.03
N LYS A 62 3.52 -1.73 -14.45
CA LYS A 62 3.01 -0.38 -14.78
C LYS A 62 2.26 0.29 -13.63
N LEU A 63 2.66 0.00 -12.38
CA LEU A 63 2.03 0.51 -11.16
C LEU A 63 2.72 1.74 -10.57
N LEU A 64 3.93 2.09 -11.02
CA LEU A 64 4.67 3.25 -10.49
C LEU A 64 3.87 4.56 -10.60
N GLY A 65 3.14 4.77 -11.72
CA GLY A 65 2.31 5.95 -11.92
C GLY A 65 1.07 6.04 -11.02
N ALA A 66 0.69 4.95 -10.36
CA ALA A 66 -0.44 4.92 -9.42
C ALA A 66 -0.05 5.37 -8.00
N ILE A 67 1.23 5.63 -7.76
CA ILE A 67 1.77 5.97 -6.45
C ILE A 67 1.97 7.49 -6.39
N PRO A 68 1.32 8.20 -5.44
CA PRO A 68 1.57 9.61 -5.22
C PRO A 68 3.05 9.91 -4.95
N LYS A 69 3.58 11.00 -5.52
CA LYS A 69 5.02 11.35 -5.44
C LYS A 69 5.59 11.34 -4.02
N HIS A 70 4.86 11.86 -3.03
CA HIS A 70 5.34 11.90 -1.64
C HIS A 70 5.46 10.51 -0.99
N LEU A 71 4.77 9.51 -1.53
CA LEU A 71 4.81 8.12 -1.07
C LEU A 71 5.86 7.28 -1.81
N GLU A 72 6.45 7.79 -2.88
CA GLU A 72 7.55 7.09 -3.57
C GLU A 72 8.80 6.90 -2.68
N LYS A 73 8.91 7.65 -1.57
CA LYS A 73 9.96 7.47 -0.55
C LYS A 73 10.03 6.06 0.05
N TYR A 74 8.92 5.30 -0.02
CA TYR A 74 8.86 3.92 0.45
C TYR A 74 9.37 2.89 -0.57
N ILE A 75 9.65 3.33 -1.80
CA ILE A 75 10.19 2.49 -2.86
C ILE A 75 11.70 2.73 -2.92
N PRO A 76 12.54 1.76 -2.56
CA PRO A 76 13.98 1.94 -2.63
C PRO A 76 14.41 2.35 -4.04
N PRO A 77 15.42 3.24 -4.15
CA PRO A 77 16.02 3.53 -5.44
C PRO A 77 16.60 2.24 -6.06
N PRO A 78 16.80 2.20 -7.38
CA PRO A 78 17.56 1.12 -8.00
C PRO A 78 18.90 0.98 -7.26
N ALA A 79 19.32 -0.25 -6.97
CA ALA A 79 20.61 -0.50 -6.37
C ALA A 79 21.72 -0.04 -7.33
N SER A 80 22.16 1.22 -7.20
CA SER A 80 23.32 1.76 -7.89
C SER A 80 24.55 1.47 -7.06
N TRP A 81 24.94 0.20 -6.97
CA TRP A 81 26.28 -0.17 -6.49
C TRP A 81 27.13 -0.52 -7.71
N SER A 82 27.80 0.50 -8.22
CA SER A 82 28.92 0.37 -9.17
C SER A 82 29.98 1.41 -8.83
N VAL A 83 30.33 1.57 -7.55
CA VAL A 83 31.55 2.27 -7.13
C VAL A 83 32.02 1.72 -5.77
N VAL A 84 32.74 0.61 -5.83
CA VAL A 84 33.96 0.32 -5.04
C VAL A 84 34.79 -0.66 -5.85
#